data_AF-A0A2V8LAL4-F1
#
_entry.id   AF-A0A2V8LAL4-F1
#
_cell.length_a   1.000
_cell.length_b   1.000
_cell.length_c   1.000
_cell.angle_alpha   90.00
_cell.angle_beta   90.00
_cell.angle_gamma   90.00
#
_symmetry.space_group_name_H-M   'P 1'
#
loop_
_entity.id
_entity.type
_entity.pdbx_description
1 polymer ?
#
loop_
_entity_poly.entity_id
_entity_poly.type
_entity_poly.pdbx_seq_one_letter_code
_entity_poly.pdbx_strand_id
1 'polypeptide(L)'
;MIQALDPWMSADDIDKGTRWRSGIATELEQSSVGIICLTRENLDSTWIHFEAGALSKQQQNTYVCTFLFGLGPTDIREPLAQFQATTDKREDVRKLIFTVNRSLNESQLPESELNESFAVWWPKLEERLRSIPISSGGVKEPIREDREILEEILELVRGQGRQLFIPIEADSITGETLSWRTQELLAQELGLQRELIQKMKFNPDFIRAFRNRIRRIDNSKLEPQEATLKLTQDNLEVRSDEDPNENSNP
;
A
#
# COMPACT_ATOMS: atom_id res chain seq x y z
N MET A 1 -13.44 15.98 25.23
CA MET A 1 -14.05 16.24 23.90
C MET A 1 -13.27 17.39 23.30
N ILE A 2 -12.78 17.26 22.06
CA ILE A 2 -11.93 18.29 21.45
C ILE A 2 -12.81 19.51 21.15
N GLN A 3 -12.64 20.60 21.90
CA GLN A 3 -13.52 21.78 21.82
C GLN A 3 -13.25 22.65 20.59
N ALA A 4 -12.09 22.48 19.95
CA ALA A 4 -11.68 23.24 18.77
C ALA A 4 -12.19 22.65 17.45
N LEU A 5 -13.04 21.62 17.50
CA LEU A 5 -13.64 21.03 16.29
C LEU A 5 -14.87 21.80 15.85
N ASP A 6 -14.98 22.03 14.54
CA ASP A 6 -16.17 22.54 13.86
C ASP A 6 -16.69 21.45 12.91
N PRO A 7 -17.46 20.47 13.42
CA PRO A 7 -17.88 19.31 12.64
C PRO A 7 -19.02 19.66 11.68
N TRP A 8 -18.95 19.12 10.46
CA TRP A 8 -20.01 19.18 9.45
C TRP A 8 -20.50 17.77 9.11
N MET A 9 -21.82 17.57 9.04
CA MET A 9 -22.44 16.29 8.72
C MET A 9 -23.47 16.43 7.59
N SER A 10 -23.21 15.75 6.47
CA SER A 10 -24.07 15.78 5.28
C SER A 10 -25.57 15.56 5.55
N ALA A 11 -25.93 14.72 6.52
CA ALA A 11 -27.31 14.43 6.87
C ALA A 11 -28.08 15.62 7.47
N ASP A 12 -27.38 16.52 8.16
CA ASP A 12 -27.97 17.62 8.91
C ASP A 12 -27.71 18.98 8.24
N ASP A 13 -26.57 19.12 7.55
CA ASP A 13 -26.07 20.42 7.06
C ASP A 13 -26.26 20.64 5.54
N ILE A 14 -26.89 19.71 4.82
CA ILE A 14 -27.26 19.91 3.39
C ILE A 14 -28.72 20.36 3.29
N ASP A 15 -28.92 21.59 2.81
CA ASP A 15 -30.25 22.15 2.56
C ASP A 15 -31.05 21.32 1.53
N LYS A 16 -32.35 21.14 1.84
CA LYS A 16 -33.29 20.46 0.93
C LYS A 16 -33.37 21.21 -0.40
N GLY A 17 -33.12 20.49 -1.49
CA GLY A 17 -33.11 21.05 -2.86
C GLY A 17 -31.73 21.40 -3.40
N THR A 18 -30.69 21.32 -2.57
CA THR A 18 -29.29 21.47 -3.01
C THR A 18 -28.85 20.21 -3.75
N ARG A 19 -27.93 20.37 -4.71
CA ARG A 19 -27.25 19.21 -5.33
C ARG A 19 -26.35 18.54 -4.29
N TRP A 20 -26.94 17.59 -3.54
CA TRP A 20 -26.31 16.80 -2.49
C TRP A 20 -24.89 16.33 -2.85
N ARG A 21 -24.71 15.82 -4.09
CA ARG A 21 -23.44 15.27 -4.56
C ARG A 21 -22.33 16.31 -4.73
N SER A 22 -22.64 17.53 -5.17
CA SER A 22 -21.61 18.58 -5.33
C SER A 22 -21.29 19.29 -4.02
N GLY A 23 -22.27 19.35 -3.10
CA GLY A 23 -22.08 19.93 -1.77
C GLY A 23 -21.04 19.17 -0.95
N ILE A 24 -21.18 17.85 -0.81
CA ILE A 24 -20.27 17.04 0.02
C ILE A 24 -18.83 17.12 -0.47
N ALA A 25 -18.58 17.08 -1.78
CA ALA A 25 -17.22 17.15 -2.30
C ALA A 25 -16.56 18.50 -2.04
N THR A 26 -17.33 19.58 -2.09
CA THR A 26 -16.85 20.93 -1.77
C THR A 26 -16.51 21.05 -0.29
N GLU A 27 -17.36 20.50 0.58
CA GLU A 27 -17.11 20.51 2.03
C GLU A 27 -15.93 19.62 2.43
N LEU A 28 -15.78 18.46 1.79
CA LEU A 28 -14.60 17.61 1.97
C LEU A 28 -13.31 18.30 1.50
N GLU A 29 -13.35 19.04 0.39
CA GLU A 29 -12.21 19.83 -0.10
C GLU A 29 -11.83 20.98 0.86
N GLN A 30 -12.80 21.55 1.58
CA GLN A 30 -12.57 22.65 2.53
C GLN A 30 -12.22 22.16 3.95
N SER A 31 -12.51 20.90 4.25
CA SER A 31 -12.25 20.29 5.55
C SER A 31 -10.81 19.82 5.70
N SER A 32 -10.27 19.92 6.92
CA SER A 32 -8.95 19.35 7.25
C SER A 32 -8.98 17.82 7.36
N VAL A 33 -10.11 17.26 7.78
CA VAL A 33 -10.34 15.82 7.89
C VAL A 33 -11.75 15.48 7.44
N GLY A 34 -11.87 14.50 6.54
CA GLY A 34 -13.13 13.87 6.14
C GLY A 34 -13.22 12.45 6.67
N ILE A 35 -14.31 12.11 7.36
CA ILE A 35 -14.59 10.75 7.83
C ILE A 35 -15.73 10.17 6.99
N ILE A 36 -15.46 9.08 6.29
CA ILE A 36 -16.44 8.36 5.47
C ILE A 36 -16.90 7.12 6.23
N CYS A 37 -18.12 7.14 6.73
CA CYS A 37 -18.71 5.99 7.44
C CYS A 37 -19.29 4.98 6.45
N LEU A 38 -18.76 3.76 6.46
CA LEU A 38 -19.16 2.66 5.58
C LEU A 38 -19.89 1.58 6.37
N THR A 39 -21.00 1.13 5.79
CA THR A 39 -21.84 0.03 6.27
C THR A 39 -22.21 -0.85 5.09
N ARG A 40 -22.69 -2.06 5.35
CA ARG A 40 -23.05 -3.00 4.27
C ARG A 40 -24.08 -2.40 3.29
N GLU A 41 -25.00 -1.58 3.79
CA GLU A 41 -26.08 -0.97 3.01
C GLU A 41 -25.59 0.17 2.12
N ASN A 42 -24.46 0.80 2.43
CA ASN A 42 -23.99 1.97 1.70
C ASN A 42 -22.78 1.71 0.78
N LEU A 43 -22.18 0.51 0.83
CA LEU A 43 -21.02 0.12 -0.02
C LEU A 43 -21.27 0.23 -1.53
N ASP A 44 -22.50 -0.03 -1.98
CA ASP A 44 -22.87 0.07 -3.40
C ASP A 44 -23.53 1.41 -3.76
N SER A 45 -23.51 2.38 -2.83
CA SER A 45 -24.11 3.69 -3.08
C SER A 45 -23.36 4.42 -4.19
N THR A 46 -24.12 5.05 -5.09
CA THR A 46 -23.60 5.87 -6.21
C THR A 46 -22.68 7.03 -5.77
N TRP A 47 -22.63 7.32 -4.47
CA TRP A 47 -21.72 8.27 -3.84
C TRP A 47 -20.26 7.79 -3.83
N ILE A 48 -20.00 6.50 -3.60
CA ILE A 48 -18.65 5.91 -3.57
C ILE A 48 -18.00 5.94 -4.97
N HIS A 49 -18.82 5.82 -6.03
CA HIS A 49 -18.35 5.96 -7.42
C HIS A 49 -17.96 7.40 -7.83
N PHE A 50 -18.16 8.40 -6.96
CA PHE A 50 -17.81 9.81 -7.22
C PHE A 50 -16.36 10.16 -6.81
N GLU A 51 -15.68 9.22 -6.16
CA GLU A 51 -14.46 9.46 -5.40
C GLU A 51 -13.20 9.76 -6.21
N ALA A 52 -13.13 9.36 -7.47
CA ALA A 52 -11.98 9.66 -8.30
C ALA A 52 -11.77 11.17 -8.52
N GLY A 53 -12.81 12.02 -8.36
CA GLY A 53 -12.74 13.47 -8.60
C GLY A 53 -12.42 14.31 -7.36
N ALA A 54 -13.05 13.98 -6.23
CA ALA A 54 -12.82 14.71 -4.96
C ALA A 54 -11.51 14.27 -4.29
N LEU A 55 -11.15 12.97 -4.38
CA LEU A 55 -9.90 12.46 -3.82
C LEU A 55 -8.68 12.79 -4.70
N SER A 56 -8.83 12.88 -6.03
CA SER A 56 -7.72 13.24 -6.92
C SER A 56 -7.27 14.69 -6.77
N LYS A 57 -8.13 15.55 -6.22
CA LYS A 57 -7.84 16.94 -5.90
C LYS A 57 -7.33 17.14 -4.48
N GLN A 58 -6.90 16.07 -3.78
CA GLN A 58 -6.24 16.19 -2.48
C GLN A 58 -5.20 17.32 -2.54
N GLN A 59 -5.56 18.48 -1.98
CA GLN A 59 -4.58 19.45 -1.57
C GLN A 59 -3.74 18.77 -0.49
N GLN A 60 -2.47 19.14 -0.38
CA GLN A 60 -1.45 18.43 0.41
C GLN A 60 -1.77 18.26 1.92
N ASN A 61 -2.94 18.73 2.40
CA ASN A 61 -3.32 18.82 3.80
C ASN A 61 -4.70 18.22 4.19
N THR A 62 -5.48 17.61 3.29
CA THR A 62 -6.78 17.01 3.67
C THR A 62 -6.65 15.52 3.95
N TYR A 63 -6.96 15.10 5.18
CA TYR A 63 -7.00 13.69 5.57
C TYR A 63 -8.37 13.08 5.23
N VAL A 64 -8.37 11.91 4.59
CA VAL A 64 -9.59 11.12 4.38
C VAL A 64 -9.45 9.82 5.14
N CYS A 65 -10.42 9.53 6.00
CA CYS A 65 -10.44 8.35 6.85
C CYS A 65 -11.73 7.56 6.61
N THR A 66 -11.62 6.28 6.29
CA THR A 66 -12.78 5.38 6.20
C THR A 66 -13.06 4.77 7.57
N PHE A 67 -14.31 4.80 8.01
CA PHE A 67 -14.78 4.19 9.25
C PHE A 67 -15.72 3.02 8.92
N LEU A 68 -15.33 1.82 9.33
CA LEU A 68 -16.03 0.58 8.98
C LEU A 68 -16.91 0.13 10.13
N PHE A 69 -18.21 0.08 9.89
CA PHE A 69 -19.17 -0.47 10.84
C PHE A 69 -19.74 -1.79 10.32
N GLY A 70 -19.38 -2.89 10.98
CA GLY A 70 -19.78 -4.24 10.57
C GLY A 70 -19.10 -4.75 9.29
N LEU A 71 -18.00 -4.12 8.86
CA LEU A 71 -17.23 -4.44 7.66
C LEU A 71 -15.76 -4.70 8.01
N GLY A 72 -15.10 -5.54 7.23
CA GLY A 72 -13.66 -5.71 7.21
C GLY A 72 -12.99 -4.84 6.14
N PRO A 73 -11.68 -4.54 6.25
CA PRO A 73 -10.95 -3.78 5.24
C PRO A 73 -11.01 -4.38 3.83
N THR A 74 -11.11 -5.71 3.72
CA THR A 74 -11.22 -6.44 2.44
C THR A 74 -12.56 -6.26 1.75
N ASP A 75 -13.59 -5.82 2.48
CA ASP A 75 -14.93 -5.61 1.96
C ASP A 75 -15.04 -4.29 1.17
N ILE A 76 -14.03 -3.42 1.28
CA ILE A 76 -13.95 -2.14 0.57
C ILE A 76 -13.23 -2.33 -0.76
N ARG A 77 -13.68 -1.60 -1.79
CA ARG A 77 -13.06 -1.55 -3.11
C ARG A 77 -12.31 -0.23 -3.31
N GLU A 78 -11.43 -0.21 -4.29
CA GLU A 78 -10.86 1.04 -4.79
C GLU A 78 -11.96 1.99 -5.30
N PRO A 79 -11.81 3.32 -5.14
CA PRO A 79 -10.63 4.02 -4.62
C PRO A 79 -10.60 4.19 -3.09
N LEU A 80 -11.59 3.69 -2.33
CA LEU A 80 -11.57 3.80 -0.86
C LEU A 80 -10.54 2.89 -0.20
N ALA A 81 -10.27 1.74 -0.82
CA ALA A 81 -9.29 0.77 -0.32
C ALA A 81 -7.87 1.34 -0.24
N GLN A 82 -7.56 2.43 -0.97
CA GLN A 82 -6.28 3.14 -0.86
C GLN A 82 -6.08 3.83 0.51
N PHE A 83 -7.15 4.09 1.27
CA PHE A 83 -7.04 4.71 2.60
C PHE A 83 -6.92 3.69 3.71
N GLN A 84 -6.21 4.06 4.77
CA GLN A 84 -6.14 3.25 5.97
C GLN A 84 -7.50 3.21 6.66
N ALA A 85 -8.15 2.05 6.64
CA ALA A 85 -9.45 1.85 7.25
C ALA A 85 -9.39 1.84 8.78
N THR A 86 -10.38 2.48 9.39
CA THR A 86 -10.63 2.48 10.84
C THR A 86 -11.76 1.51 11.13
N THR A 87 -11.49 0.45 11.90
CA THR A 87 -12.56 -0.44 12.38
C THR A 87 -13.28 0.18 13.58
N ASP A 88 -14.47 -0.33 13.89
CA ASP A 88 -15.25 0.00 15.09
C ASP A 88 -14.59 -0.41 16.42
N LYS A 89 -13.36 -0.93 16.38
CA LYS A 89 -12.57 -1.30 17.55
C LYS A 89 -11.97 -0.08 18.23
N ARG A 90 -12.01 -0.08 19.57
CA ARG A 90 -11.48 0.98 20.44
C ARG A 90 -10.14 1.56 20.01
N GLU A 91 -9.16 0.71 19.72
CA GLU A 91 -7.80 1.17 19.40
C GLU A 91 -7.72 1.85 18.03
N ASP A 92 -8.49 1.40 17.05
CA ASP A 92 -8.52 2.03 15.74
C ASP A 92 -9.27 3.36 15.80
N VAL A 93 -10.40 3.43 16.50
CA VAL A 93 -11.10 4.70 16.73
C VAL A 93 -10.22 5.68 17.52
N ARG A 94 -9.43 5.20 18.49
CA ARG A 94 -8.46 6.03 19.20
C ARG A 94 -7.46 6.65 18.22
N LYS A 95 -6.87 5.86 17.32
CA LYS A 95 -5.95 6.38 16.29
C LYS A 95 -6.62 7.41 15.39
N LEU A 96 -7.86 7.18 14.97
CA LEU A 96 -8.63 8.14 14.17
C LEU A 96 -8.78 9.48 14.91
N ILE A 97 -9.16 9.47 16.18
CA ILE A 97 -9.31 10.68 16.99
C ILE A 97 -7.97 11.40 17.18
N PHE A 98 -6.86 10.67 17.32
CA PHE A 98 -5.52 11.25 17.38
C PHE A 98 -5.12 11.89 16.04
N THR A 99 -5.44 11.27 14.91
CA THR A 99 -5.25 11.87 13.58
C THR A 99 -6.03 13.18 13.45
N VAL A 100 -7.31 13.18 13.87
CA VAL A 100 -8.14 14.40 13.91
C VAL A 100 -7.48 15.47 14.77
N ASN A 101 -7.02 15.15 15.98
CA ASN A 101 -6.37 16.11 16.85
C ASN A 101 -5.11 16.72 16.24
N ARG A 102 -4.28 15.90 15.56
CA ARG A 102 -3.06 16.37 14.90
C ARG A 102 -3.34 17.31 13.72
N SER A 103 -4.49 17.17 13.07
CA SER A 103 -4.88 18.06 11.97
C SER A 103 -5.19 19.50 12.43
N LEU A 104 -5.42 19.71 13.74
CA LEU A 104 -5.77 21.01 14.32
C LEU A 104 -4.57 21.95 14.56
N ASN A 105 -3.34 21.50 14.25
CA ASN A 105 -2.10 22.29 14.37
C ASN A 105 -1.99 23.00 15.74
N GLU A 106 -2.08 24.33 15.76
CA GLU A 106 -1.96 25.17 16.97
C GLU A 106 -3.08 24.93 17.99
N SER A 107 -4.22 24.39 17.56
CA SER A 107 -5.36 24.07 18.43
C SER A 107 -5.41 22.60 18.86
N GLN A 108 -4.34 21.82 18.63
CA GLN A 108 -4.29 20.43 19.09
C GLN A 108 -4.27 20.36 20.63
N LEU A 109 -4.98 19.37 21.18
CA LEU A 109 -4.89 19.07 22.60
C LEU A 109 -3.62 18.25 22.92
N PRO A 110 -3.06 18.38 24.13
CA PRO A 110 -2.04 17.47 24.63
C PRO A 110 -2.52 16.03 24.62
N GLU A 111 -1.63 15.08 24.30
CA GLU A 111 -2.01 13.66 24.20
C GLU A 111 -2.57 13.10 25.52
N SER A 112 -2.10 13.58 26.67
CA SER A 112 -2.62 13.18 27.99
C SER A 112 -4.09 13.57 28.15
N GLU A 113 -4.45 14.82 27.84
CA GLU A 113 -5.82 15.32 27.93
C GLU A 113 -6.75 14.62 26.92
N LEU A 114 -6.23 14.34 25.72
CA LEU A 114 -6.98 13.60 24.70
C LEU A 114 -7.25 12.15 25.14
N ASN A 115 -6.27 11.49 25.75
CA ASN A 115 -6.43 10.12 26.26
C ASN A 115 -7.46 10.07 27.40
N GLU A 116 -7.42 11.01 28.35
CA GLU A 116 -8.40 11.10 29.43
C GLU A 116 -9.81 11.35 28.88
N SER A 117 -9.93 12.33 27.96
CA SER A 117 -11.18 12.59 27.25
C SER A 117 -11.70 11.34 26.54
N PHE A 118 -10.84 10.64 25.80
CA PHE A 118 -11.24 9.43 25.06
C PHE A 118 -11.70 8.32 26.01
N ALA A 119 -11.03 8.12 27.14
CA ALA A 119 -11.41 7.11 28.13
C ALA A 119 -12.81 7.36 28.72
N VAL A 120 -13.21 8.62 28.90
CA VAL A 120 -14.54 8.99 29.40
C VAL A 120 -15.64 8.81 28.34
N TRP A 121 -15.36 9.15 27.08
CA TRP A 121 -16.37 9.17 26.01
C TRP A 121 -16.51 7.84 25.27
N TRP A 122 -15.44 7.03 25.22
CA TRP A 122 -15.45 5.74 24.52
C TRP A 122 -16.59 4.82 24.97
N PRO A 123 -16.87 4.60 26.27
CA PRO A 123 -17.93 3.68 26.69
C PRO A 123 -19.31 4.07 26.15
N LYS A 124 -19.60 5.38 26.08
CA LYS A 124 -20.86 5.91 25.54
C LYS A 124 -20.95 5.73 24.02
N LEU A 125 -19.84 5.95 23.33
CA LEU A 125 -19.76 5.70 21.88
C LEU A 125 -19.94 4.22 21.58
N GLU A 126 -19.23 3.36 22.30
CA GLU A 126 -19.30 1.91 22.16
C GLU A 126 -20.70 1.37 22.41
N GLU A 127 -21.38 1.85 23.46
CA GLU A 127 -22.78 1.50 23.72
C GLU A 127 -23.70 1.89 22.55
N ARG A 128 -23.54 3.10 22.01
CA ARG A 128 -24.31 3.55 20.84
C ARG A 128 -24.01 2.71 19.61
N LEU A 129 -22.74 2.43 19.32
CA LEU A 129 -22.34 1.57 18.20
C LEU A 129 -22.98 0.18 18.32
N ARG A 130 -22.96 -0.41 19.52
CA ARG A 130 -23.57 -1.72 19.77
C ARG A 130 -25.10 -1.71 19.68
N SER A 131 -25.73 -0.56 19.88
CA SER A 131 -27.19 -0.42 19.76
C SER A 131 -27.68 -0.29 18.32
N ILE A 132 -26.78 0.01 17.37
CA ILE A 132 -27.13 0.08 15.95
C ILE A 132 -27.38 -1.35 15.45
N PRO A 133 -28.59 -1.66 14.95
CA PRO A 133 -28.86 -2.97 14.38
C PRO A 133 -27.97 -3.17 13.15
N ILE A 134 -27.07 -4.15 13.20
CA ILE A 134 -26.37 -4.62 12.00
C ILE A 134 -27.45 -5.29 11.17
N SER A 135 -27.81 -4.72 10.01
CA SER A 135 -28.86 -5.29 9.15
C SER A 135 -28.47 -6.72 8.78
N SER A 136 -29.02 -7.66 9.53
CA SER A 136 -28.90 -9.10 9.32
C SER A 136 -30.05 -9.51 8.41
N GLY A 137 -30.16 -8.83 7.26
CA GLY A 137 -31.13 -9.13 6.22
C GLY A 137 -30.69 -10.36 5.44
N GLY A 138 -30.78 -11.54 6.07
CA GLY A 138 -30.84 -12.85 5.40
C GLY A 138 -29.57 -13.27 4.64
N VAL A 139 -28.92 -14.31 5.16
CA VAL A 139 -27.77 -15.04 4.60
C VAL A 139 -26.42 -14.37 4.80
N LYS A 140 -25.46 -15.17 5.28
CA LYS A 140 -24.01 -14.94 5.27
C LYS A 140 -23.48 -14.87 3.83
N GLU A 141 -24.13 -14.13 2.93
CA GLU A 141 -23.53 -13.94 1.61
C GLU A 141 -22.27 -13.11 1.81
N PRO A 142 -21.14 -13.56 1.26
CA PRO A 142 -19.91 -12.81 1.36
C PRO A 142 -20.13 -11.45 0.70
N ILE A 143 -19.68 -10.37 1.34
CA ILE A 143 -19.81 -9.01 0.78
C ILE A 143 -19.09 -8.92 -0.57
N ARG A 144 -18.06 -9.75 -0.74
CA ARG A 144 -17.31 -9.94 -1.99
C ARG A 144 -17.05 -11.41 -2.20
N GLU A 145 -17.32 -11.90 -3.41
CA GLU A 145 -17.10 -13.29 -3.78
C GLU A 145 -15.59 -13.61 -3.84
N ASP A 146 -15.21 -14.83 -3.45
CA ASP A 146 -13.80 -15.28 -3.51
C ASP A 146 -13.21 -15.11 -4.93
N ARG A 147 -14.03 -15.36 -5.97
CA ARG A 147 -13.65 -15.15 -7.36
C ARG A 147 -13.30 -13.70 -7.66
N GLU A 148 -14.08 -12.76 -7.14
CA GLU A 148 -13.85 -11.33 -7.32
C GLU A 148 -12.52 -10.91 -6.68
N ILE A 149 -12.26 -11.37 -5.46
CA ILE A 149 -11.01 -11.11 -4.75
C ILE A 149 -9.81 -11.71 -5.52
N LEU A 150 -9.95 -12.92 -6.05
CA LEU A 150 -8.91 -13.57 -6.85
C LEU A 150 -8.65 -12.83 -8.18
N GLU A 151 -9.69 -12.32 -8.83
CA GLU A 151 -9.56 -11.49 -10.04
C GLU A 151 -8.84 -10.17 -9.72
N GLU A 152 -9.18 -9.51 -8.61
CA GLU A 152 -8.48 -8.30 -8.13
C GLU A 152 -7.01 -8.57 -7.78
N ILE A 153 -6.71 -9.63 -7.02
CA ILE A 153 -5.33 -10.03 -6.72
C ILE A 153 -4.56 -10.29 -8.01
N LEU A 154 -5.15 -10.99 -8.97
CA LEU A 154 -4.54 -11.26 -10.26
C LEU A 154 -4.24 -9.96 -11.03
N GLU A 155 -5.14 -8.99 -11.00
CA GLU A 155 -4.94 -7.67 -11.60
C GLU A 155 -3.83 -6.88 -10.89
N LEU A 156 -3.82 -6.83 -9.56
CA LEU A 156 -2.78 -6.17 -8.76
C LEU A 156 -1.40 -6.80 -9.02
N VAL A 157 -1.30 -8.13 -9.04
CA VAL A 157 -0.07 -8.87 -9.33
C VAL A 157 0.37 -8.65 -10.78
N ARG A 158 -0.55 -8.62 -11.75
CA ARG A 158 -0.24 -8.26 -13.15
C ARG A 158 0.24 -6.81 -13.25
N GLY A 159 -0.36 -5.88 -12.50
CA GLY A 159 0.07 -4.48 -12.40
C GLY A 159 1.48 -4.34 -11.84
N GLN A 160 1.81 -5.07 -10.78
CA GLN A 160 3.19 -5.15 -10.25
C GLN A 160 4.15 -5.78 -11.27
N GLY A 161 3.72 -6.82 -11.98
CA GLY A 161 4.50 -7.48 -13.03
C GLY A 161 4.78 -6.59 -14.24
N ARG A 162 3.91 -5.60 -14.53
CA ARG A 162 4.09 -4.62 -15.61
C ARG A 162 5.20 -3.60 -15.33
N GLN A 163 5.74 -3.49 -14.12
CA GLN A 163 6.94 -2.67 -13.85
C GLN A 163 8.25 -3.29 -14.39
N LEU A 164 8.21 -4.45 -15.05
CA LEU A 164 9.38 -5.04 -15.70
C LEU A 164 9.03 -5.64 -17.07
N PHE A 165 8.52 -4.82 -17.99
CA PHE A 165 8.67 -5.12 -19.40
C PHE A 165 10.01 -4.55 -19.88
N ILE A 166 11.07 -5.35 -19.74
CA ILE A 166 12.25 -5.19 -20.60
C ILE A 166 11.78 -5.71 -21.97
N PRO A 167 11.78 -4.90 -23.05
CA PRO A 167 11.45 -5.38 -24.38
C PRO A 167 12.33 -6.58 -24.72
N ILE A 168 11.72 -7.63 -25.27
CA ILE A 168 12.38 -8.90 -25.63
C ILE A 168 13.48 -8.71 -26.70
N GLU A 169 13.60 -7.52 -27.27
CA GLU A 169 14.52 -7.13 -28.35
C GLU A 169 15.51 -6.01 -27.98
N ALA A 170 15.80 -5.78 -26.69
CA ALA A 170 16.81 -4.79 -26.32
C ALA A 170 18.23 -5.38 -26.43
N ASP A 171 19.09 -4.85 -27.31
CA ASP A 171 20.52 -5.25 -27.40
C ASP A 171 21.29 -5.03 -26.09
N SER A 172 20.81 -4.13 -25.23
CA SER A 172 21.36 -3.87 -23.91
C SER A 172 20.33 -3.24 -22.97
N ILE A 173 20.48 -3.51 -21.68
CA ILE A 173 19.70 -2.90 -20.60
C ILE A 173 20.58 -1.87 -19.90
N THR A 174 20.17 -0.61 -19.89
CA THR A 174 20.88 0.42 -19.12
C THR A 174 20.59 0.22 -17.63
N GLY A 175 21.59 0.34 -16.76
CA GLY A 175 21.42 0.10 -15.33
C GLY A 175 20.38 1.01 -14.68
N GLU A 176 20.18 2.22 -15.20
CA GLU A 176 19.10 3.14 -14.80
C GLU A 176 17.69 2.52 -14.91
N THR A 177 17.46 1.61 -15.88
CA THR A 177 16.15 0.95 -16.05
C THR A 177 15.96 -0.28 -15.15
N LEU A 178 16.99 -0.66 -14.38
CA LEU A 178 16.91 -1.75 -13.41
C LEU A 178 16.27 -1.27 -12.10
N SER A 179 15.57 -2.17 -11.40
CA SER A 179 15.03 -1.86 -10.08
C SER A 179 16.15 -1.54 -9.08
N TRP A 180 15.85 -0.69 -8.10
CA TRP A 180 16.78 -0.32 -7.02
C TRP A 180 17.51 -1.54 -6.44
N ARG A 181 16.75 -2.58 -6.06
CA ARG A 181 17.30 -3.82 -5.49
C ARG A 181 18.27 -4.51 -6.44
N THR A 182 17.97 -4.52 -7.74
CA THR A 182 18.87 -5.11 -8.74
C THR A 182 20.15 -4.30 -8.88
N GLN A 183 20.06 -2.97 -8.91
CA GLN A 183 21.23 -2.08 -8.96
C GLN A 183 22.14 -2.26 -7.75
N GLU A 184 21.55 -2.35 -6.56
CA GLU A 184 22.27 -2.54 -5.29
C GLU A 184 23.02 -3.88 -5.25
N LEU A 185 22.36 -4.96 -5.65
CA LEU A 185 22.99 -6.28 -5.67
C LEU A 185 24.08 -6.38 -6.75
N LEU A 186 23.90 -5.73 -7.90
CA LEU A 186 24.94 -5.64 -8.92
C LEU A 186 26.15 -4.83 -8.46
N ALA A 187 25.92 -3.72 -7.74
CA ALA A 187 26.96 -2.91 -7.14
C ALA A 187 27.81 -3.74 -6.16
N GLN A 188 27.16 -4.54 -5.31
CA GLN A 188 27.84 -5.43 -4.37
C GLN A 188 28.62 -6.55 -5.07
N GLU A 189 28.02 -7.23 -6.05
CA GLU A 189 28.66 -8.33 -6.78
C GLU A 189 29.89 -7.85 -7.59
N LEU A 190 29.76 -6.70 -8.24
CA LEU A 190 30.82 -6.14 -9.10
C LEU A 190 31.83 -5.31 -8.30
N GLY A 191 31.59 -5.07 -7.01
CA GLY A 191 32.41 -4.19 -6.17
C GLY A 191 32.40 -2.73 -6.66
N LEU A 192 31.31 -2.27 -7.25
CA LEU A 192 31.17 -0.94 -7.85
C LEU A 192 30.20 -0.08 -7.06
N GLN A 193 30.33 1.24 -7.18
CA GLN A 193 29.33 2.17 -6.67
C GLN A 193 28.07 2.16 -7.53
N ARG A 194 26.92 2.37 -6.91
CA ARG A 194 25.61 2.29 -7.56
C ARG A 194 25.44 3.35 -8.66
N GLU A 195 26.02 4.53 -8.49
CA GLU A 195 26.04 5.60 -9.49
C GLU A 195 26.73 5.16 -10.79
N LEU A 196 27.69 4.24 -10.68
CA LEU A 196 28.37 3.67 -11.84
C LEU A 196 27.47 2.62 -12.51
N ILE A 197 26.79 1.77 -11.73
CA ILE A 197 25.83 0.79 -12.25
C ILE A 197 24.73 1.46 -13.08
N GLN A 198 24.19 2.59 -12.64
CA GLN A 198 23.15 3.33 -13.38
C GLN A 198 23.60 3.72 -14.79
N LYS A 199 24.88 4.07 -14.97
CA LYS A 199 25.45 4.52 -16.25
C LYS A 199 25.91 3.37 -17.14
N MET A 200 25.96 2.14 -16.62
CA MET A 200 26.42 0.97 -17.35
C MET A 200 25.29 0.37 -18.20
N LYS A 201 25.69 -0.31 -19.28
CA LYS A 201 24.81 -1.14 -20.11
C LYS A 201 25.14 -2.61 -19.85
N PHE A 202 24.10 -3.40 -19.67
CA PHE A 202 24.19 -4.82 -19.34
C PHE A 202 23.56 -5.65 -20.45
N ASN A 203 24.14 -6.82 -20.70
CA ASN A 203 23.49 -7.82 -21.54
C ASN A 203 22.19 -8.29 -20.85
N PRO A 204 21.04 -8.32 -21.57
CA PRO A 204 19.77 -8.77 -21.00
C PRO A 204 19.81 -10.18 -20.40
N ASP A 205 20.55 -11.10 -21.03
CA ASP A 205 20.68 -12.48 -20.57
C ASP A 205 21.47 -12.56 -19.26
N PHE A 206 22.49 -11.72 -19.11
CA PHE A 206 23.23 -11.58 -17.85
C PHE A 206 22.31 -11.10 -16.72
N ILE A 207 21.52 -10.05 -16.95
CA ILE A 207 20.57 -9.53 -15.95
C ILE A 207 19.51 -10.58 -15.60
N ARG A 208 19.04 -11.34 -16.59
CA ARG A 208 18.07 -12.43 -16.37
C ARG A 208 18.67 -13.56 -15.52
N ALA A 209 19.88 -14.00 -15.84
CA ALA A 209 20.60 -15.02 -15.07
C ALA A 209 20.87 -14.54 -13.63
N PHE A 210 21.34 -13.30 -13.47
CA PHE A 210 21.61 -12.67 -12.18
C PHE A 210 20.34 -12.60 -11.30
N ARG A 211 19.22 -12.15 -11.85
CA ARG A 211 17.94 -12.08 -11.13
C ARG A 211 17.43 -13.46 -10.72
N ASN A 212 17.59 -14.47 -11.59
CA ASN A 212 17.22 -15.85 -11.27
C ASN A 212 18.10 -16.44 -10.16
N ARG A 213 19.39 -16.08 -10.11
CA ARG A 213 20.32 -16.46 -9.03
C ARG A 213 19.90 -15.85 -7.69
N ILE A 214 19.57 -14.56 -7.65
CA ILE A 214 19.09 -13.88 -6.43
C ILE A 214 17.81 -14.52 -5.90
N ARG A 215 16.85 -14.81 -6.78
CA ARG A 215 15.59 -15.47 -6.40
C ARG A 215 15.79 -16.86 -5.77
N ARG A 216 16.87 -17.57 -6.12
CA ARG A 216 17.21 -18.85 -5.51
C ARG A 216 17.85 -18.69 -4.12
N ILE A 217 18.65 -17.65 -3.93
CA ILE A 217 19.28 -17.34 -2.62
C ILE A 217 18.24 -16.85 -1.62
N ASP A 218 17.30 -16.00 -2.01
CA ASP A 218 16.21 -15.56 -1.12
C ASP A 218 15.31 -16.74 -0.67
N ASN A 219 15.28 -17.84 -1.43
CA ASN A 219 14.48 -19.04 -1.14
C ASN A 219 15.25 -20.13 -0.37
N SER A 220 16.58 -20.09 -0.32
CA SER A 220 17.37 -20.96 0.54
C SER A 220 17.76 -20.18 1.80
N LYS A 221 17.29 -20.63 2.98
CA LYS A 221 17.71 -20.08 4.28
C LYS A 221 19.19 -20.41 4.58
N LEU A 222 20.12 -19.94 3.76
CA LEU A 222 21.55 -20.12 3.96
C LEU A 222 22.15 -18.79 4.42
N GLU A 223 22.84 -18.83 5.55
CA GLU A 223 23.57 -17.69 6.09
C GLU A 223 24.62 -17.20 5.06
N PRO A 224 24.80 -15.88 4.87
CA PRO A 224 25.61 -15.30 3.79
C PRO A 224 27.04 -15.84 3.71
N GLN A 225 27.62 -16.26 4.84
CA GLN A 225 29.00 -16.72 4.94
C GLN A 225 29.22 -18.14 4.38
N GLU A 226 28.20 -19.01 4.44
CA GLU A 226 28.29 -20.37 3.87
C GLU A 226 28.12 -20.37 2.35
N ALA A 227 27.38 -19.39 1.82
CA ALA A 227 27.21 -19.20 0.38
C ALA A 227 28.53 -18.78 -0.28
N THR A 228 29.28 -17.86 0.32
CA THR A 228 30.59 -17.42 -0.19
C THR A 228 31.62 -18.55 -0.21
N LEU A 229 31.63 -19.42 0.81
CA LEU A 229 32.60 -20.53 0.90
C LEU A 229 32.35 -21.62 -0.15
N LYS A 230 31.08 -21.99 -0.39
CA LYS A 230 30.70 -22.93 -1.45
C LYS A 230 31.04 -22.40 -2.85
N LEU A 231 30.87 -21.08 -3.06
CA LEU A 231 31.15 -20.43 -4.34
C LEU A 231 32.66 -20.37 -4.68
N THR A 232 33.54 -20.30 -3.69
CA THR A 232 35.00 -20.43 -3.92
C THR A 232 35.42 -21.86 -4.26
N GLN A 233 34.74 -22.88 -3.72
CA GLN A 233 35.05 -24.28 -4.02
C GLN A 233 34.59 -24.68 -5.43
N ASP A 234 33.40 -24.26 -5.85
CA ASP A 234 32.88 -24.55 -7.21
C ASP A 234 33.71 -23.86 -8.32
N ASN A 235 34.40 -22.74 -8.02
CA ASN A 235 35.29 -22.06 -8.97
C ASN A 235 36.71 -22.64 -9.05
N LEU A 236 37.11 -23.51 -8.11
CA LEU A 236 38.43 -24.17 -8.12
C LEU A 236 38.42 -25.48 -8.89
N GLU A 237 37.26 -26.17 -8.99
CA GLU A 237 37.13 -27.42 -9.78
C GLU A 237 37.04 -27.15 -11.30
N VAL A 238 36.76 -25.91 -11.73
CA VAL A 238 36.67 -25.56 -13.16
C VAL A 238 38.04 -25.20 -13.78
N ARG A 239 39.14 -25.27 -13.01
CA ARG A 239 40.47 -24.86 -13.48
C ARG A 239 41.53 -25.96 -13.61
N SER A 240 41.16 -27.25 -13.55
CA SER A 240 42.13 -28.35 -13.62
C SER A 240 42.01 -29.31 -14.81
N ASP A 241 41.18 -29.01 -15.83
CA ASP A 241 41.09 -29.84 -17.05
C ASP A 241 41.39 -29.03 -18.33
N GLU A 242 42.59 -28.49 -18.45
CA GLU A 242 43.22 -28.26 -19.77
C GLU A 242 44.72 -28.56 -19.67
N ASP A 243 45.10 -29.79 -20.04
CA ASP A 243 46.49 -30.23 -20.20
C ASP A 243 47.11 -29.65 -21.49
N PRO A 244 48.46 -29.50 -21.57
CA PRO A 244 49.18 -28.81 -22.63
C PRO A 244 49.66 -29.75 -23.77
N ASN A 245 50.14 -29.14 -24.87
CA ASN A 245 50.62 -29.73 -26.15
C ASN A 245 49.48 -30.11 -27.13
N GLU A 246 49.52 -29.84 -28.43
CA GLU A 246 50.64 -29.81 -29.37
C GLU A 246 50.10 -29.25 -30.70
N ASN A 247 50.70 -28.22 -31.29
CA ASN A 247 51.36 -28.28 -32.60
C ASN A 247 51.59 -26.92 -33.23
N SER A 248 52.88 -26.62 -33.33
CA SER A 248 53.49 -25.60 -34.17
C SER A 248 53.30 -25.91 -35.65
N ASN A 249 53.21 -24.82 -36.40
CA ASN A 249 53.40 -24.59 -37.84
C ASN A 249 54.11 -25.68 -38.69
N PRO A 250 53.87 -25.63 -40.00
CA PRO A 250 54.85 -24.92 -40.85
C PRO A 250 54.32 -23.64 -41.48
#